data_AF-A0A2E8D402-F1
#
_entry.id   AF-A0A2E8D402-F1
#
_cell.length_a   1.000
_cell.length_b   1.000
_cell.length_c   1.000
_cell.angle_alpha   90.00
_cell.angle_beta   90.00
_cell.angle_gamma   90.00
#
_symmetry.space_group_name_H-M   'P 1'
#
loop_
_entity.id
_entity.type
_entity.pdbx_description
1 polymer ?
#
loop_
_entity_poly.entity_id
_entity_poly.type
_entity_poly.pdbx_seq_one_letter_code
_entity_poly.pdbx_strand_id
1 'polypeptide(L)'
;MAAPMRSGERVMLITLACFAAPGIPYMVSKLGASRAASTRQRLRTQSIESQRTTLRRELSELLGPVEYGPPRLLASTADAHFVPLTIVHRLLLGTEEGISVPMLLLSPTINSPSPVVIAVSQAGKETFLAERSETIARLIQAGITVCLPDVRGTGETREGTSRGRTSGDVNHSVNMQMFGETIVGQRLRDLRSVLRYLRDRDDLDATTVALWGDSFVAPNPADTDFNVRMTRLAGRVSLNHWADYLPC
;
A
#
# COMPACT_ATOMS: atom_id res chain seq x y z
N MET A 1 -17.79 -39.52 72.71
CA MET A 1 -16.38 -39.63 72.28
C MET A 1 -16.35 -40.44 71.00
N ALA A 2 -16.30 -39.76 69.85
CA ALA A 2 -16.40 -40.36 68.54
C ALA A 2 -15.02 -40.47 67.88
N ALA A 3 -14.68 -41.67 67.44
CA ALA A 3 -13.66 -41.94 66.42
C ALA A 3 -14.37 -42.15 65.05
N PRO A 4 -13.63 -42.26 63.95
CA PRO A 4 -13.55 -41.31 62.83
C PRO A 4 -14.70 -41.43 61.80
N MET A 5 -15.08 -40.31 61.17
CA MET A 5 -15.89 -40.31 59.94
C MET A 5 -15.04 -40.68 58.72
N ARG A 6 -15.49 -41.69 57.97
CA ARG A 6 -15.10 -41.95 56.59
C ARG A 6 -16.02 -41.19 55.62
N SER A 7 -15.50 -41.00 54.42
CA SER A 7 -16.18 -40.73 53.15
C SER A 7 -16.44 -39.25 52.79
N GLY A 8 -15.88 -38.87 51.64
CA GLY A 8 -16.68 -38.22 50.61
C GLY A 8 -16.63 -36.70 50.50
N GLU A 9 -15.47 -36.09 50.29
CA GLU A 9 -15.40 -34.78 49.61
C GLU A 9 -14.26 -34.77 48.57
N ARG A 10 -14.60 -35.21 47.36
CA ARG A 10 -13.86 -34.80 46.17
C ARG A 10 -14.22 -33.33 45.94
N VAL A 11 -13.29 -32.42 46.20
CA VAL A 11 -13.39 -31.02 45.76
C VAL A 11 -13.37 -31.04 44.23
N MET A 12 -14.56 -31.01 43.64
CA MET A 12 -14.79 -30.85 42.22
C MET A 12 -14.57 -29.38 41.89
N LEU A 13 -13.37 -29.06 41.39
CA LEU A 13 -13.03 -27.73 40.90
C LEU A 13 -13.82 -27.48 39.60
N ILE A 14 -15.01 -26.87 39.72
CA ILE A 14 -15.80 -26.40 38.59
C ILE A 14 -15.30 -25.00 38.22
N THR A 15 -14.57 -24.94 37.11
CA THR A 15 -14.68 -23.94 36.04
C THR A 15 -14.59 -22.45 36.44
N LEU A 16 -13.44 -21.85 36.14
CA LEU A 16 -13.45 -20.59 35.40
C LEU A 16 -12.48 -20.74 34.23
N ALA A 17 -12.98 -21.29 33.12
CA ALA A 17 -12.36 -21.02 31.84
C ALA A 17 -12.48 -19.51 31.61
N CYS A 18 -11.43 -18.77 31.99
CA CYS A 18 -11.22 -17.41 31.50
C CYS A 18 -11.12 -17.50 29.97
N PHE A 19 -12.26 -17.46 29.29
CA PHE A 19 -12.32 -17.07 27.90
C PHE A 19 -11.72 -15.66 27.86
N ALA A 20 -10.45 -15.57 27.48
CA ALA A 20 -9.87 -14.29 27.12
C ALA A 20 -10.77 -13.71 26.04
N ALA A 21 -11.45 -12.60 26.37
CA ALA A 21 -12.27 -11.90 25.41
C ALA A 21 -11.44 -11.71 24.12
N PRO A 22 -12.00 -12.00 22.94
CA PRO A 22 -11.25 -11.87 21.71
C PRO A 22 -10.66 -10.46 21.63
N GLY A 23 -9.35 -10.37 21.40
CA GLY A 23 -8.67 -9.08 21.35
C GLY A 23 -9.28 -8.17 20.28
N ILE A 24 -9.12 -6.85 20.45
CA ILE A 24 -9.58 -5.84 19.49
C ILE A 24 -9.25 -6.20 18.03
N PRO A 25 -8.05 -6.72 17.67
CA PRO A 25 -7.75 -7.13 16.30
C PRO A 25 -8.67 -8.21 15.74
N TYR A 26 -9.05 -9.19 16.56
CA TYR A 26 -9.98 -10.24 16.15
C TYR A 26 -11.38 -9.67 15.88
N MET A 27 -11.86 -8.80 16.77
CA MET A 27 -13.18 -8.17 16.61
C MET A 27 -13.22 -7.27 15.37
N VAL A 28 -12.17 -6.49 15.13
CA VAL A 28 -12.03 -5.66 13.91
C VAL A 28 -11.98 -6.53 12.66
N SER A 29 -11.24 -7.64 12.69
CA SER A 29 -11.17 -8.61 11.58
C SER A 29 -12.54 -9.22 11.27
N LYS A 30 -13.27 -9.70 12.29
CA LYS A 30 -14.62 -10.25 12.13
C LYS A 30 -15.62 -9.23 11.61
N LEU A 31 -15.57 -8.00 12.14
CA LEU A 31 -16.41 -6.91 11.65
C LEU A 31 -16.08 -6.57 10.19
N GLY A 32 -14.80 -6.50 9.84
CA GLY A 32 -14.34 -6.28 8.46
C GLY A 32 -14.83 -7.37 7.50
N ALA A 33 -14.68 -8.65 7.87
CA ALA A 33 -15.16 -9.78 7.09
C ALA A 33 -16.69 -9.75 6.91
N SER A 34 -17.43 -9.43 7.98
CA SER A 34 -18.89 -9.31 7.94
C SER A 34 -19.35 -8.19 7.01
N ARG A 35 -18.74 -6.99 7.12
CA ARG A 35 -19.03 -5.84 6.24
C ARG A 35 -18.67 -6.14 4.77
N ALA A 36 -17.55 -6.82 4.53
CA ALA A 36 -17.16 -7.20 3.16
C ALA A 36 -18.14 -8.20 2.55
N ALA A 37 -18.61 -9.18 3.34
CA ALA A 37 -19.57 -10.17 2.89
C ALA A 37 -20.94 -9.54 2.56
N SER A 38 -21.46 -8.67 3.43
CA SER A 38 -22.74 -8.00 3.22
C SER A 38 -22.70 -7.09 1.98
N THR A 39 -21.62 -6.34 1.78
CA THR A 39 -21.44 -5.53 0.57
C THR A 39 -21.37 -6.39 -0.69
N ARG A 40 -20.61 -7.49 -0.68
CA ARG A 40 -20.55 -8.41 -1.84
C ARG A 40 -21.92 -9.02 -2.16
N GLN A 41 -22.69 -9.41 -1.14
CA GLN A 41 -24.03 -9.95 -1.33
C GLN A 41 -24.99 -8.90 -1.93
N ARG A 42 -24.97 -7.67 -1.41
CA ARG A 42 -25.75 -6.54 -1.95
C ARG A 42 -25.39 -6.23 -3.41
N LEU A 43 -24.11 -6.27 -3.77
CA LEU A 43 -23.69 -5.99 -5.14
C LEU A 43 -24.09 -7.12 -6.11
N ARG A 44 -24.03 -8.38 -5.68
CA ARG A 44 -24.38 -9.54 -6.51
C ARG A 44 -25.82 -9.54 -7.03
N THR A 45 -26.75 -8.87 -6.34
CA THR A 45 -28.15 -8.78 -6.77
C THR A 45 -28.39 -7.69 -7.82
N GLN A 46 -27.38 -6.88 -8.13
CA GLN A 46 -27.44 -5.79 -9.10
C GLN A 46 -26.84 -6.20 -10.46
N SER A 47 -27.21 -5.50 -11.53
CA SER A 47 -26.54 -5.61 -12.83
C SER A 47 -25.09 -5.11 -12.74
N ILE A 48 -24.21 -5.58 -13.63
CA ILE A 48 -22.79 -5.17 -13.66
C ILE A 48 -22.62 -3.65 -13.75
N GLU A 49 -23.46 -2.98 -14.54
CA GLU A 49 -23.37 -1.52 -14.69
C GLU A 49 -23.80 -0.76 -13.42
N SER A 50 -24.83 -1.25 -12.73
CA SER A 50 -25.26 -0.71 -11.45
C SER A 50 -24.23 -0.97 -10.35
N GLN A 51 -23.59 -2.14 -10.34
CA GLN A 51 -22.47 -2.45 -9.44
C GLN A 51 -21.31 -1.48 -9.66
N ARG A 52 -20.91 -1.24 -10.91
CA ARG A 52 -19.83 -0.30 -11.26
C ARG A 52 -20.14 1.12 -10.80
N THR A 53 -21.36 1.59 -11.05
CA THR A 53 -21.80 2.92 -10.65
C THR A 53 -21.80 3.08 -9.12
N THR A 54 -22.32 2.07 -8.42
CA THR A 54 -22.36 2.03 -6.94
C THR A 54 -20.95 2.04 -6.35
N LEU A 55 -20.06 1.17 -6.85
CA LEU A 55 -18.67 1.09 -6.40
C LEU A 55 -17.90 2.38 -6.67
N ARG A 56 -18.10 3.02 -7.84
CA ARG A 56 -17.48 4.30 -8.15
C ARG A 56 -17.88 5.37 -7.15
N ARG A 57 -19.18 5.51 -6.88
CA ARG A 57 -19.69 6.48 -5.90
C ARG A 57 -19.12 6.22 -4.50
N GLU A 58 -19.26 4.99 -4.00
CA GLU A 58 -18.79 4.63 -2.64
C GLU A 58 -17.27 4.79 -2.49
N LEU A 59 -16.48 4.46 -3.52
CA LEU A 59 -15.03 4.70 -3.51
C LEU A 59 -14.68 6.18 -3.58
N SER A 60 -15.41 6.98 -4.37
CA SER A 60 -15.22 8.43 -4.41
C SER A 60 -15.49 9.08 -3.06
N GLU A 61 -16.55 8.66 -2.36
CA GLU A 61 -16.86 9.12 -1.01
C GLU A 61 -15.74 8.76 -0.01
N LEU A 62 -15.19 7.55 -0.10
CA LEU A 62 -14.14 7.08 0.82
C LEU A 62 -12.75 7.68 0.55
N LEU A 63 -12.39 7.83 -0.73
CA LEU A 63 -11.07 8.31 -1.14
C LEU A 63 -10.97 9.83 -1.13
N GLY A 64 -12.10 10.53 -1.15
CA GLY A 64 -12.18 11.97 -1.31
C GLY A 64 -12.00 12.40 -2.77
N PRO A 65 -11.71 13.68 -3.03
CA PRO A 65 -11.53 14.17 -4.40
C PRO A 65 -10.29 13.53 -5.02
N VAL A 66 -10.47 12.69 -6.04
CA VAL A 66 -9.38 11.99 -6.76
C VAL A 66 -9.06 12.63 -8.11
N GLU A 67 -9.70 13.75 -8.40
CA GLU A 67 -9.43 14.58 -9.57
C GLU A 67 -9.11 15.99 -9.11
N TYR A 68 -8.12 16.59 -9.76
CA TYR A 68 -7.77 18.00 -9.60
C TYR A 68 -7.71 18.63 -10.99
N GLY A 69 -7.41 19.93 -11.08
CA GLY A 69 -7.27 20.66 -12.35
C GLY A 69 -6.36 19.97 -13.38
N PRO A 70 -6.24 20.53 -14.59
CA PRO A 70 -5.37 19.96 -15.61
C PRO A 70 -3.91 19.89 -15.09
N PRO A 71 -3.22 18.75 -15.29
CA PRO A 71 -1.82 18.63 -14.89
C PRO A 71 -0.95 19.59 -15.71
N ARG A 72 0.09 20.15 -15.10
CA ARG A 72 1.00 21.10 -15.74
C ARG A 72 2.42 20.55 -15.77
N LEU A 73 3.04 20.51 -16.95
CA LEU A 73 4.46 20.21 -17.05
C LEU A 73 5.27 21.37 -16.48
N LEU A 74 6.03 21.13 -15.41
CA LEU A 74 6.84 22.14 -14.73
C LEU A 74 8.28 22.14 -15.24
N ALA A 75 8.85 20.97 -15.50
CA ALA A 75 10.18 20.80 -16.06
C ALA A 75 10.25 19.53 -16.91
N SER A 76 11.12 19.55 -17.92
CA SER A 76 11.39 18.40 -18.78
C SER A 76 12.84 18.45 -19.26
N THR A 77 13.55 17.33 -19.11
CA THR A 77 14.83 17.10 -19.79
C THR A 77 14.76 15.77 -20.53
N ALA A 78 15.48 15.67 -21.65
CA ALA A 78 15.57 14.46 -22.44
C ALA A 78 17.04 14.10 -22.62
N ASP A 79 17.40 12.92 -22.14
CA ASP A 79 18.72 12.34 -22.36
C ASP A 79 18.52 11.15 -23.31
N ALA A 80 19.10 11.24 -24.51
CA ALA A 80 19.38 10.02 -25.25
C ALA A 80 20.47 9.24 -24.47
N HIS A 81 20.54 7.92 -24.64
CA HIS A 81 21.67 7.07 -24.22
C HIS A 81 21.64 6.43 -22.81
N PHE A 82 20.56 5.74 -22.44
CA PHE A 82 20.62 4.75 -21.34
C PHE A 82 20.79 3.30 -21.86
N VAL A 83 20.17 3.00 -23.01
CA VAL A 83 20.18 1.70 -23.72
C VAL A 83 20.11 2.01 -25.24
N PRO A 84 20.68 1.20 -26.15
CA PRO A 84 20.47 1.39 -27.58
C PRO A 84 18.97 1.48 -27.89
N LEU A 85 18.57 2.48 -28.67
CA LEU A 85 17.20 2.70 -29.13
C LEU A 85 16.19 3.18 -28.05
N THR A 86 16.64 3.70 -26.90
CA THR A 86 15.77 4.29 -25.87
C THR A 86 16.01 5.79 -25.69
N ILE A 87 14.93 6.56 -25.60
CA ILE A 87 14.92 7.97 -25.19
C ILE A 87 14.44 8.06 -23.75
N VAL A 88 15.21 8.75 -22.91
CA VAL A 88 14.87 8.95 -21.49
C VAL A 88 14.41 10.37 -21.27
N HIS A 89 13.14 10.54 -20.89
CA HIS A 89 12.62 11.84 -20.45
C HIS A 89 12.48 11.88 -18.94
N ARG A 90 13.07 12.90 -18.32
CA ARG A 90 12.84 13.23 -16.91
C ARG A 90 11.85 14.37 -16.87
N LEU A 91 10.72 14.14 -16.23
CA LEU A 91 9.61 15.08 -16.22
C LEU A 91 9.26 15.41 -14.77
N LEU A 92 8.94 16.67 -14.52
CA LEU A 92 8.35 17.12 -13.25
C LEU A 92 6.94 17.62 -13.55
N LEU A 93 5.93 16.87 -13.08
CA LEU A 93 4.53 17.15 -13.35
C LEU A 93 3.86 17.80 -12.13
N GLY A 94 3.35 19.01 -12.27
CA GLY A 94 2.50 19.64 -11.26
C GLY A 94 1.11 19.02 -11.31
N THR A 95 0.72 18.35 -10.23
CA THR A 95 -0.59 17.67 -10.11
C THR A 95 -1.60 18.50 -9.32
N GLU A 96 -1.12 19.30 -8.37
CA GLU A 96 -1.88 20.27 -7.59
C GLU A 96 -1.02 21.50 -7.28
N GLU A 97 -1.63 22.55 -6.73
CA GLU A 97 -0.86 23.70 -6.24
C GLU A 97 0.13 23.25 -5.15
N GLY A 98 1.41 23.49 -5.39
CA GLY A 98 2.49 23.09 -4.48
C GLY A 98 2.85 21.59 -4.50
N ILE A 99 2.15 20.75 -5.27
CA ILE A 99 2.45 19.32 -5.38
C ILE A 99 2.99 18.99 -6.77
N SER A 100 4.15 18.33 -6.80
CA SER A 100 4.77 17.84 -8.02
C SER A 100 5.12 16.37 -7.93
N VAL A 101 5.00 15.69 -9.06
CA VAL A 101 5.30 14.27 -9.25
C VAL A 101 6.46 14.16 -10.23
N PRO A 102 7.66 13.78 -9.76
CA PRO A 102 8.77 13.47 -10.66
C PRO A 102 8.52 12.11 -11.31
N MET A 103 8.73 12.03 -12.62
CA MET A 103 8.55 10.79 -13.37
C MET A 103 9.61 10.61 -14.46
N LEU A 104 9.93 9.35 -14.71
CA LEU A 104 10.78 8.94 -15.83
C LEU A 104 9.90 8.36 -16.94
N LEU A 105 10.09 8.79 -18.17
CA LEU A 105 9.48 8.18 -19.35
C LEU A 105 10.58 7.57 -20.20
N LEU A 106 10.51 6.25 -20.39
CA LEU A 106 11.42 5.48 -21.22
C LEU A 106 10.68 5.13 -22.51
N SER A 107 11.02 5.83 -23.58
CA SER A 107 10.35 5.69 -24.87
C SER A 107 11.24 4.94 -25.86
N PRO A 108 10.67 4.08 -26.73
CA PRO A 108 11.41 3.54 -27.86
C PRO A 108 11.71 4.67 -28.86
N THR A 109 12.81 4.55 -29.61
CA THR A 109 13.20 5.50 -30.68
C THR A 109 12.36 5.38 -31.96
N ILE A 110 11.19 4.76 -31.90
CA ILE A 110 10.32 4.52 -33.05
C ILE A 110 9.48 5.77 -33.32
N ASN A 111 9.37 6.17 -34.59
CA ASN A 111 8.59 7.34 -35.02
C ASN A 111 7.09 7.03 -35.16
N SER A 112 6.48 6.41 -34.16
CA SER A 112 5.04 6.14 -34.11
C SER A 112 4.52 6.23 -32.68
N PRO A 113 3.25 6.63 -32.47
CA PRO A 113 2.64 6.60 -31.15
C PRO A 113 2.76 5.22 -30.51
N SER A 114 3.27 5.18 -29.29
CA SER A 114 3.54 3.92 -28.59
C SER A 114 2.56 3.68 -27.44
N PRO A 115 2.12 2.43 -27.21
CA PRO A 115 1.36 2.09 -26.01
C PRO A 115 2.20 2.38 -24.76
N VAL A 116 1.54 2.64 -23.62
CA VAL A 116 2.23 3.03 -22.38
C VAL A 116 1.90 2.11 -21.21
N VAL A 117 2.94 1.69 -20.50
CA VAL A 117 2.86 1.01 -19.20
C VAL A 117 3.24 2.01 -18.12
N ILE A 118 2.35 2.27 -17.17
CA ILE A 118 2.64 3.09 -15.99
C ILE A 118 2.98 2.17 -14.83
N ALA A 119 4.23 2.18 -14.43
CA ALA A 119 4.81 1.34 -13.40
C ALA A 119 4.92 2.12 -12.08
N VAL A 120 4.22 1.66 -11.04
CA VAL A 120 4.16 2.30 -9.72
C VAL A 120 4.65 1.36 -8.62
N SER A 121 5.44 1.90 -7.69
CA SER A 121 5.86 1.18 -6.49
C SER A 121 6.01 2.12 -5.30
N GLN A 122 5.76 1.60 -4.10
CA GLN A 122 6.12 2.30 -2.88
C GLN A 122 7.62 2.56 -2.73
N ALA A 123 8.47 1.70 -3.32
CA ALA A 123 9.92 1.89 -3.27
C ALA A 123 10.38 3.03 -4.19
N GLY A 124 9.53 3.48 -5.11
CA GLY A 124 9.83 4.51 -6.08
C GLY A 124 10.44 3.96 -7.38
N LYS A 125 10.57 4.85 -8.36
CA LYS A 125 11.03 4.55 -9.72
C LYS A 125 12.46 4.04 -9.80
N GLU A 126 13.35 4.50 -8.94
CA GLU A 126 14.76 4.06 -8.92
C GLU A 126 14.86 2.57 -8.58
N THR A 127 14.24 2.14 -7.48
CA THR A 127 14.19 0.72 -7.12
C THR A 127 13.44 -0.08 -8.18
N PHE A 128 12.35 0.45 -8.74
CA PHE A 128 11.62 -0.23 -9.81
C PHE A 128 12.52 -0.52 -11.03
N LEU A 129 13.28 0.48 -11.47
CA LEU A 129 14.23 0.33 -12.57
C LEU A 129 15.30 -0.72 -12.27
N ALA A 130 15.84 -0.74 -11.05
CA ALA A 130 16.83 -1.72 -10.64
C ALA A 130 16.26 -3.15 -10.65
N GLU A 131 15.12 -3.35 -9.99
CA GLU A 131 14.50 -4.66 -9.76
C GLU A 131 13.81 -5.26 -11.00
N ARG A 132 13.45 -4.42 -11.99
CA ARG A 132 12.69 -4.83 -13.18
C ARG A 132 13.32 -4.40 -14.50
N SER A 133 14.60 -4.07 -14.49
CA SER A 133 15.37 -3.62 -15.66
C SER A 133 15.18 -4.52 -16.88
N GLU A 134 15.26 -5.84 -16.73
CA GLU A 134 15.11 -6.78 -17.85
C GLU A 134 13.70 -6.73 -18.47
N THR A 135 12.65 -6.74 -17.64
CA THR A 135 11.27 -6.64 -18.13
C THR A 135 11.01 -5.30 -18.80
N ILE A 136 11.53 -4.21 -18.25
CA ILE A 136 11.42 -2.87 -18.83
C ILE A 136 12.13 -2.82 -20.19
N ALA A 137 13.33 -3.39 -20.30
CA ALA A 137 14.06 -3.46 -21.57
C ALA A 137 13.27 -4.23 -22.63
N ARG A 138 12.64 -5.36 -22.27
CA ARG A 138 11.79 -6.14 -23.18
C ARG A 138 10.56 -5.35 -23.64
N LEU A 139 9.93 -4.57 -22.76
CA LEU A 139 8.80 -3.70 -23.11
C LEU A 139 9.24 -2.64 -24.14
N ILE A 140 10.36 -1.97 -23.90
CA ILE A 140 10.88 -0.93 -24.80
C ILE A 140 11.27 -1.54 -26.16
N GLN A 141 11.92 -2.70 -26.18
CA GLN A 141 12.25 -3.43 -27.42
C GLN A 141 10.99 -3.84 -28.20
N ALA A 142 9.89 -4.11 -27.52
CA ALA A 142 8.59 -4.36 -28.13
C ALA A 142 7.86 -3.09 -28.60
N GLY A 143 8.49 -1.91 -28.47
CA GLY A 143 7.90 -0.63 -28.87
C GLY A 143 6.92 -0.04 -27.85
N ILE A 144 6.99 -0.47 -26.58
CA ILE A 144 6.11 -0.01 -25.50
C ILE A 144 6.86 1.01 -24.64
N THR A 145 6.26 2.19 -24.44
CA THR A 145 6.78 3.21 -23.54
C THR A 145 6.52 2.85 -22.09
N VAL A 146 7.49 3.08 -21.21
CA VAL A 146 7.34 2.84 -19.76
C VAL A 146 7.42 4.16 -19.00
N CYS A 147 6.36 4.50 -18.26
CA CYS A 147 6.31 5.65 -17.37
C CYS A 147 6.47 5.20 -15.92
N LEU A 148 7.38 5.82 -15.18
CA LEU A 148 7.68 5.53 -13.78
C LEU A 148 7.50 6.80 -12.94
N PRO A 149 6.30 7.06 -12.40
CA PRO A 149 6.06 8.19 -11.52
C PRO A 149 6.32 7.86 -10.04
N ASP A 150 6.94 8.79 -9.33
CA ASP A 150 6.98 8.79 -7.87
C ASP A 150 5.79 9.63 -7.35
N VAL A 151 4.65 8.97 -7.16
CA VAL A 151 3.47 9.60 -6.52
C VAL A 151 3.80 10.00 -5.08
N ARG A 152 3.06 10.94 -4.49
CA ARG A 152 3.44 11.52 -3.19
C ARG A 152 3.73 10.49 -2.10
N GLY A 153 4.78 10.76 -1.32
CA GLY A 153 5.27 9.87 -0.27
C GLY A 153 5.92 8.59 -0.81
N THR A 154 6.35 8.54 -2.06
CA THR A 154 7.09 7.39 -2.64
C THR A 154 8.36 7.88 -3.35
N GLY A 155 9.39 7.03 -3.41
CA GLY A 155 10.66 7.36 -4.07
C GLY A 155 11.22 8.71 -3.65
N GLU A 156 11.44 9.60 -4.61
CA GLU A 156 11.96 10.97 -4.40
C GLU A 156 11.02 11.88 -3.61
N THR A 157 9.72 11.60 -3.58
CA THR A 157 8.73 12.39 -2.83
C THR A 157 8.54 11.89 -1.39
N ARG A 158 9.34 10.90 -0.96
CA ARG A 158 9.23 10.32 0.37
C ARG A 158 9.97 11.16 1.41
N GLU A 159 9.30 11.39 2.53
CA GLU A 159 9.91 12.01 3.71
C GLU A 159 10.61 10.96 4.60
N GLY A 160 11.95 10.99 4.60
CA GLY A 160 12.78 10.11 5.42
C GLY A 160 12.79 8.64 4.98
N THR A 161 13.57 7.81 5.69
CA THR A 161 13.81 6.40 5.32
C THR A 161 13.10 5.39 6.23
N SER A 162 12.62 5.82 7.40
CA SER A 162 11.95 4.97 8.39
C SER A 162 10.62 4.39 7.87
N ARG A 163 10.32 3.14 8.24
CA ARG A 163 9.00 2.49 8.05
C ARG A 163 8.30 2.19 9.38
N GLY A 164 8.82 2.72 10.48
CA GLY A 164 8.28 2.53 11.82
C GLY A 164 7.08 3.43 12.12
N ARG A 165 6.60 3.36 13.37
CA ARG A 165 5.47 4.19 13.86
C ARG A 165 5.73 5.69 13.82
N THR A 166 6.99 6.09 13.70
CA THR A 166 7.46 7.49 13.60
C THR A 166 7.88 7.87 12.17
N SER A 167 7.52 7.05 11.18
CA SER A 167 7.85 7.32 9.77
C SER A 167 7.08 8.52 9.22
N GLY A 168 7.66 9.17 8.19
CA GLY A 168 6.98 10.21 7.43
C GLY A 168 5.64 9.74 6.85
N ASP A 169 5.55 8.48 6.41
CA ASP A 169 4.29 7.88 5.92
C ASP A 169 3.17 7.89 6.98
N VAL A 170 3.50 7.57 8.24
CA VAL A 170 2.52 7.57 9.33
C VAL A 170 2.10 9.00 9.65
N ASN A 171 3.06 9.93 9.74
CA ASN A 171 2.77 11.34 10.00
C ASN A 171 1.88 11.95 8.90
N HIS A 172 2.22 11.68 7.64
CA HIS A 172 1.46 12.11 6.47
C HIS A 172 0.04 11.51 6.50
N SER A 173 -0.09 10.22 6.79
CA SER A 173 -1.41 9.58 6.89
C SER A 173 -2.27 10.19 8.01
N VAL A 174 -1.69 10.52 9.17
CA VAL A 174 -2.41 11.13 10.29
C VAL A 174 -2.87 12.55 9.93
N ASN A 175 -1.97 13.35 9.35
CA ASN A 175 -2.29 14.71 8.93
C ASN A 175 -3.43 14.72 7.91
N MET A 176 -3.41 13.82 6.92
CA MET A 176 -4.48 13.77 5.92
C MET A 176 -5.82 13.35 6.51
N GLN A 177 -5.83 12.42 7.47
CA GLN A 177 -7.06 12.06 8.18
C GLN A 177 -7.67 13.24 8.95
N MET A 178 -6.85 14.16 9.50
CA MET A 178 -7.35 15.36 10.16
C MET A 178 -8.10 16.29 9.19
N PHE A 179 -7.74 16.29 7.91
CA PHE A 179 -8.41 17.06 6.86
C PHE A 179 -9.50 16.27 6.13
N GLY A 180 -9.85 15.06 6.60
CA GLY A 180 -10.85 14.20 5.96
C GLY A 180 -10.38 13.60 4.64
N GLU A 181 -9.07 13.60 4.37
CA GLU A 181 -8.47 13.01 3.18
C GLU A 181 -7.72 11.70 3.50
N THR A 182 -7.35 10.97 2.45
CA THR A 182 -6.56 9.74 2.57
C THR A 182 -5.32 9.81 1.70
N ILE A 183 -4.20 9.25 2.18
CA ILE A 183 -2.97 9.13 1.38
C ILE A 183 -3.20 8.34 0.09
N VAL A 184 -4.12 7.36 0.12
CA VAL A 184 -4.49 6.57 -1.07
C VAL A 184 -5.25 7.41 -2.07
N GLY A 185 -6.22 8.23 -1.62
CA GLY A 185 -6.96 9.14 -2.48
C GLY A 185 -6.06 10.16 -3.15
N GLN A 186 -5.10 10.71 -2.39
CA GLN A 186 -4.12 11.65 -2.92
C GLN A 186 -3.14 11.01 -3.91
N ARG A 187 -2.60 9.82 -3.60
CA ARG A 187 -1.75 9.07 -4.56
C ARG A 187 -2.52 8.67 -5.82
N LEU A 188 -3.80 8.36 -5.70
CA LEU A 188 -4.67 8.10 -6.85
C LEU A 188 -4.87 9.37 -7.69
N ARG A 189 -5.02 10.53 -7.05
CA ARG A 189 -5.11 11.84 -7.72
C ARG A 189 -3.83 12.17 -8.50
N ASP A 190 -2.67 11.90 -7.92
CA ASP A 190 -1.37 12.01 -8.61
C ASP A 190 -1.32 11.09 -9.83
N LEU A 191 -1.64 9.81 -9.66
CA LEU A 191 -1.62 8.83 -10.76
C LEU A 191 -2.61 9.19 -11.87
N ARG A 192 -3.80 9.71 -11.52
CA ARG A 192 -4.79 10.18 -12.50
C ARG A 192 -4.32 11.42 -13.24
N SER A 193 -3.56 12.29 -12.59
CA SER A 193 -2.94 13.45 -13.22
C SER A 193 -1.85 13.03 -14.21
N VAL A 194 -1.01 12.05 -13.84
CA VAL A 194 -0.05 11.41 -14.77
C VAL A 194 -0.78 10.79 -15.97
N LEU A 195 -1.84 10.02 -15.73
CA LEU A 195 -2.66 9.41 -16.78
C LEU A 195 -3.24 10.46 -17.75
N ARG A 196 -3.76 11.58 -17.23
CA ARG A 196 -4.28 12.67 -18.06
C ARG A 196 -3.17 13.30 -18.90
N TYR A 197 -2.04 13.63 -18.28
CA TYR A 197 -0.89 14.18 -18.98
C TYR A 197 -0.41 13.26 -20.11
N LEU A 198 -0.31 11.95 -19.86
CA LEU A 198 0.13 10.99 -20.88
C LEU A 198 -0.88 10.81 -22.01
N ARG A 199 -2.19 10.99 -21.76
CA ARG A 199 -3.23 10.92 -22.79
C ARG A 199 -3.22 12.12 -23.74
N ASP A 200 -2.74 13.26 -23.26
CA ASP A 200 -2.67 14.50 -24.04
C ASP A 200 -1.38 14.58 -24.90
N ARG A 201 -0.56 13.52 -24.91
CA ARG A 201 0.69 13.44 -25.66
C ARG A 201 0.50 12.79 -27.03
N ASP A 202 0.96 13.45 -28.07
CA ASP A 202 0.86 12.95 -29.46
C ASP A 202 1.80 11.77 -29.76
N ASP A 203 2.87 11.59 -28.98
CA ASP A 203 3.84 10.49 -29.14
C ASP A 203 3.40 9.18 -28.47
N LEU A 204 2.24 9.16 -27.81
CA LEU A 204 1.70 8.00 -27.10
C LEU A 204 0.34 7.59 -27.66
N ASP A 205 0.08 6.28 -27.70
CA ASP A 205 -1.26 5.76 -27.97
C ASP A 205 -2.11 5.82 -26.70
N ALA A 206 -2.93 6.88 -26.60
CA ALA A 206 -3.83 7.12 -25.48
C ALA A 206 -4.90 6.03 -25.28
N THR A 207 -5.12 5.15 -26.27
CA THR A 207 -6.09 4.05 -26.18
C THR A 207 -5.52 2.80 -25.51
N THR A 208 -4.19 2.66 -25.50
CA THR A 208 -3.50 1.46 -25.01
C THR A 208 -2.62 1.79 -23.80
N VAL A 209 -3.25 1.77 -22.62
CA VAL A 209 -2.60 2.04 -21.33
C VAL A 209 -2.71 0.84 -20.41
N ALA A 210 -1.58 0.42 -19.83
CA ALA A 210 -1.52 -0.60 -18.79
C ALA A 210 -0.97 -0.02 -17.48
N LEU A 211 -1.45 -0.53 -16.34
CA LEU A 211 -0.94 -0.21 -15.02
C LEU A 211 -0.19 -1.41 -14.45
N TRP A 212 1.03 -1.19 -13.96
CA TRP A 212 1.86 -2.20 -13.31
C TRP A 212 2.23 -1.76 -11.90
N GLY A 213 1.67 -2.43 -10.90
CA GLY A 213 2.06 -2.24 -9.50
C GLY A 213 3.00 -3.34 -9.03
N ASP A 214 4.10 -2.97 -8.36
CA ASP A 214 5.01 -3.94 -7.73
C ASP A 214 5.45 -3.47 -6.34
N SER A 215 5.39 -4.37 -5.36
CA SER A 215 5.83 -4.10 -3.98
C SER A 215 7.30 -4.48 -3.76
N PHE A 216 7.88 -5.33 -4.62
CA PHE A 216 9.17 -6.00 -4.42
C PHE A 216 9.25 -6.87 -3.17
N VAL A 217 8.09 -7.21 -2.59
CA VAL A 217 8.00 -8.07 -1.41
C VAL A 217 7.30 -9.36 -1.83
N ALA A 218 7.87 -10.49 -1.42
CA ALA A 218 7.25 -11.79 -1.63
C ALA A 218 5.83 -11.80 -1.02
N PRO A 219 4.84 -12.40 -1.71
CA PRO A 219 3.53 -12.59 -1.12
C PRO A 219 3.63 -13.34 0.20
N ASN A 220 2.82 -12.97 1.17
CA ASN A 220 2.72 -13.73 2.41
C ASN A 220 2.32 -15.17 2.08
N PRO A 221 3.01 -16.20 2.63
CA PRO A 221 2.59 -17.59 2.52
C PRO A 221 1.12 -17.77 2.93
N ALA A 222 0.42 -18.72 2.31
CA ALA A 222 -1.00 -18.96 2.57
C ALA A 222 -1.30 -19.33 4.03
N ASP A 223 -0.31 -19.88 4.73
CA ASP A 223 -0.33 -20.29 6.14
C ASP A 223 0.24 -19.24 7.09
N THR A 224 0.48 -18.01 6.63
CA THR A 224 0.96 -16.91 7.49
C THR A 224 0.01 -16.69 8.66
N ASP A 225 0.48 -16.93 9.88
CA ASP A 225 -0.27 -16.60 11.09
C ASP A 225 -0.23 -15.08 11.34
N PHE A 226 -1.28 -14.38 10.92
CA PHE A 226 -1.45 -12.95 11.18
C PHE A 226 -1.83 -12.62 12.63
N ASN A 227 -1.96 -13.62 13.52
CA ASN A 227 -2.11 -13.36 14.94
C ASN A 227 -0.78 -12.89 15.51
N VAL A 228 -0.55 -11.59 15.46
CA VAL A 228 0.50 -10.95 16.26
C VAL A 228 0.13 -11.18 17.72
N ARG A 229 0.66 -12.26 18.32
CA ARG A 229 0.63 -12.43 19.77
C ARG A 229 1.41 -11.23 20.31
N MET A 230 0.70 -10.29 20.94
CA MET A 230 1.36 -9.44 21.93
C MET A 230 1.89 -10.41 22.98
N THR A 231 3.17 -10.77 22.85
CA THR A 231 3.87 -11.51 23.89
C THR A 231 3.68 -10.66 25.14
N ARG A 232 2.83 -11.12 26.06
CA ARG A 232 2.92 -10.66 27.45
C ARG A 232 4.38 -10.89 27.79
N LEU A 233 5.13 -9.83 28.02
CA LEU A 233 6.27 -9.88 28.93
C LEU A 233 5.68 -10.24 30.31
N ALA A 234 5.26 -11.49 30.46
CA ALA A 234 5.07 -12.11 31.74
C ALA A 234 6.48 -12.39 32.24
N GLY A 235 7.13 -11.32 32.71
CA GLY A 235 8.25 -11.47 33.62
C GLY A 235 7.74 -12.26 34.81
N ARG A 236 8.02 -13.57 34.82
CA ARG A 236 8.22 -14.26 36.09
C ARG A 236 9.51 -13.68 36.64
N VAL A 237 9.39 -12.60 37.40
CA VAL A 237 10.40 -12.32 38.43
C VAL A 237 10.29 -13.48 39.41
N SER A 238 11.17 -14.46 39.26
CA SER A 238 11.45 -15.42 40.31
C SER A 238 12.09 -14.64 41.46
N LEU A 239 11.41 -14.58 42.60
CA LEU A 239 11.91 -13.94 43.82
C LEU A 239 13.00 -14.77 44.54
N ASN A 240 13.60 -15.78 43.90
CA ASN A 240 14.51 -16.72 44.56
C ASN A 240 15.93 -16.76 43.97
N HIS A 241 16.51 -15.63 43.58
CA HIS A 241 17.93 -15.57 43.19
C HIS A 241 18.58 -14.20 43.45
N TRP A 242 18.56 -13.75 44.71
CA TRP A 242 19.25 -12.53 45.15
C TRP A 242 20.37 -12.82 46.19
N ALA A 243 20.92 -14.03 46.23
CA ALA A 243 21.99 -14.39 47.15
C ALA A 243 23.39 -14.55 46.53
N ASP A 244 23.52 -14.58 45.19
CA ASP A 244 24.79 -14.95 44.54
C ASP A 244 25.53 -13.81 43.83
N TYR A 245 25.19 -12.56 44.13
CA TYR A 245 25.95 -11.39 43.66
C TYR A 245 26.22 -10.40 44.80
N LEU A 246 27.13 -10.78 45.70
CA LEU A 246 27.92 -9.85 46.49
C LEU A 246 29.41 -10.15 46.23
N PRO A 247 30.19 -9.23 45.65
CA PRO A 247 31.64 -9.35 45.67
C PRO A 247 32.16 -9.08 47.08
N CYS A 248 33.23 -9.78 47.48
CA CYS A 248 34.13 -9.30 48.53
C CYS A 248 34.69 -7.91 48.17
#